data_AF-A0A2E9Z4Z5-F1
#
_entry.id   AF-A0A2E9Z4Z5-F1
#
_cell.length_a   1.000
_cell.length_b   1.000
_cell.length_c   1.000
_cell.angle_alpha   90.00
_cell.angle_beta   90.00
_cell.angle_gamma   90.00
#
_symmetry.space_group_name_H-M   'P 1'
#
loop_
_entity.id
_entity.type
_entity.pdbx_description
1 polymer ?
#
loop_
_entity_poly.entity_id
_entity_poly.type
_entity_poly.pdbx_seq_one_letter_code
_entity_poly.pdbx_strand_id
1 'polypeptide(L)' 'MTGNVWEWTSSNHENGGKVMRGGSWRNSHNSMRPSKRIMSLPLYRYHYAGFRCVTSMDPKPDK' A
#
# COMPACT_ATOMS: atom_id res chain seq x y z
N MET A 1 9.06 -4.06 0.73
CA MET A 1 9.31 -2.77 1.42
C MET A 1 8.44 -2.74 2.65
N THR A 2 9.00 -2.41 3.82
CA THR A 2 8.30 -2.49 5.12
C THR A 2 8.70 -1.34 6.02
N GLY A 3 7.74 -0.76 6.76
CA GLY A 3 7.98 0.32 7.72
C GLY A 3 7.68 1.73 7.17
N ASN A 4 7.96 2.74 7.99
CA ASN A 4 7.59 4.15 7.79
C ASN A 4 6.08 4.39 7.75
N VAL A 5 5.42 4.09 6.63
CA VAL A 5 3.99 4.34 6.44
C VAL A 5 3.32 3.18 5.71
N TRP A 6 2.06 2.94 6.04
CA TRP A 6 1.23 2.07 5.21
C TRP A 6 1.05 2.70 3.84
N GLU A 7 1.31 1.94 2.78
CA GLU A 7 1.21 2.42 1.41
C GLU A 7 -0.13 2.01 0.81
N TRP A 8 -0.92 2.99 0.35
CA TRP A 8 -2.14 2.74 -0.42
C TRP A 8 -1.85 1.99 -1.72
N THR A 9 -2.75 1.10 -2.09
CA THR A 9 -2.72 0.41 -3.39
C THR A 9 -4.03 0.61 -4.14
N SER A 10 -4.01 0.44 -5.46
CA SER A 10 -5.23 0.49 -6.29
C SER A 10 -6.16 -0.71 -6.07
N SER A 11 -5.66 -1.80 -5.49
CA SER A 11 -6.41 -3.04 -5.24
C SER A 11 -7.55 -2.83 -4.24
N ASN A 12 -8.73 -3.36 -4.59
CA ASN A 12 -9.87 -3.45 -3.68
C ASN A 12 -9.59 -4.50 -2.58
N HIS A 13 -10.10 -4.24 -1.38
CA HIS A 13 -10.11 -5.23 -0.31
C HIS A 13 -11.46 -5.95 -0.29
N GLU A 14 -11.46 -7.24 0.01
CA GLU A 14 -12.65 -8.11 0.03
C GLU A 14 -13.77 -7.59 0.95
N ASN A 15 -13.40 -7.06 2.12
CA ASN A 15 -14.31 -6.42 3.08
C ASN A 15 -14.66 -4.95 2.76
N GLY A 16 -14.51 -4.52 1.50
CA GLY A 16 -14.71 -3.13 1.06
C GLY A 16 -13.47 -2.24 1.25
N GLY A 17 -13.46 -1.07 0.62
CA GLY A 17 -12.33 -0.14 0.66
C GLY A 17 -11.12 -0.58 -0.17
N LYS A 18 -9.93 -0.08 0.20
CA LYS A 18 -8.67 -0.35 -0.53
C LYS A 18 -7.67 -1.06 0.37
N VAL A 19 -6.78 -1.81 -0.27
CA VAL A 19 -5.69 -2.51 0.40
C VAL A 19 -4.55 -1.54 0.67
N MET A 20 -3.99 -1.59 1.89
CA MET A 20 -2.70 -0.98 2.21
C MET A 20 -1.65 -2.06 2.55
N ARG A 21 -0.38 -1.76 2.26
CA ARG A 21 0.76 -2.67 2.44
C ARG A 21 1.92 -2.00 3.19
N GLY A 22 2.87 -2.82 3.66
CA GLY A 22 4.18 -2.34 4.14
C GLY A 22 4.28 -2.08 5.64
N GLY A 23 3.18 -1.76 6.34
CA GLY A 23 3.27 -1.38 7.75
C GLY A 23 3.77 0.05 7.94
N SER A 24 3.59 0.61 9.13
CA SER A 24 4.05 1.95 9.49
C SER A 24 4.92 1.94 10.73
N TRP A 25 5.52 3.09 11.06
CA TRP A 25 6.34 3.29 12.26
C TRP A 25 5.63 2.91 13.57
N ARG A 26 4.30 2.94 13.61
CA ARG A 26 3.51 2.59 14.81
C ARG A 26 3.30 1.08 14.99
N ASN A 27 3.64 0.27 13.98
CA ASN A 27 3.27 -1.14 13.98
C ASN A 27 4.38 -2.03 14.54
N SER A 28 3.97 -3.14 15.18
CA SER A 28 4.88 -4.20 15.60
C SER A 28 5.34 -5.07 14.42
N HIS A 29 6.34 -5.93 14.67
CA HIS A 29 6.92 -6.86 13.69
C HIS A 29 5.90 -7.71 12.92
N ASN A 30 4.75 -8.03 13.52
CA ASN A 30 3.70 -8.81 12.86
C ASN A 30 3.09 -8.10 11.65
N SER A 31 3.15 -6.77 11.60
CA SER A 31 2.66 -5.98 10.47
C SER A 31 3.71 -5.78 9.37
N MET A 32 4.98 -6.12 9.63
CA MET A 32 6.10 -5.95 8.71
C MET A 32 6.31 -7.17 7.80
N ARG A 33 5.24 -7.89 7.44
CA ARG A 33 5.31 -9.01 6.50
C ARG A 33 4.93 -8.55 5.09
N PRO A 34 5.68 -8.91 4.03
CA PRO A 34 5.33 -8.52 2.65
C PRO A 34 3.95 -8.98 2.20
N SER A 35 3.49 -10.13 2.71
CA SER A 35 2.17 -10.69 2.43
C SER A 35 1.04 -10.05 3.24
N LYS A 36 1.35 -9.21 4.26
CA LYS A 36 0.32 -8.58 5.08
C LYS A 36 -0.44 -7.54 4.26
N ARG A 37 -1.76 -7.66 4.32
CA ARG A 37 -2.73 -6.75 3.72
C ARG A 37 -3.62 -6.23 4.84
N ILE A 38 -3.89 -4.93 4.84
CA ILE A 38 -4.94 -4.35 5.69
C ILE A 38 -5.95 -3.62 4.81
N MET A 39 -7.16 -3.48 5.34
CA MET A 39 -8.23 -2.70 4.74
C MET A 39 -8.26 -1.29 5.31
N SER A 40 -8.48 -0.30 4.47
CA SER A 40 -8.91 1.03 4.91
C SER A 40 -9.87 1.65 3.90
N LEU A 41 -10.84 2.42 4.40
CA LEU A 41 -11.74 3.19 3.54
C LEU A 41 -11.00 4.41 2.99
N PRO A 42 -11.16 4.76 1.69
CA PRO A 42 -10.45 5.89 1.07
C PRO A 42 -10.70 7.26 1.71
N LEU A 43 -11.79 7.39 2.48
CA LEU A 43 -12.11 8.61 3.22
C LEU A 43 -11.18 8.84 4.43
N TYR A 44 -10.49 7.81 4.92
CA TYR A 44 -9.58 7.94 6.05
C TYR A 44 -8.21 8.46 5.63
N ARG A 45 -7.74 9.50 6.33
CA ARG A 45 -6.45 10.17 6.09
C ARG A 45 -5.55 10.07 7.32
N TYR A 46 -5.12 8.85 7.61
CA TYR A 46 -4.25 8.61 8.75
C TYR A 46 -2.85 9.22 8.55
N HIS A 47 -2.28 9.81 9.59
CA HIS A 47 -0.92 10.39 9.56
C HIS A 47 0.20 9.36 9.32
N TYR A 48 -0.11 8.07 9.46
CA TYR A 48 0.80 6.95 9.21
C TYR A 48 0.49 6.23 7.87
N ALA A 49 -0.34 6.84 7.01
CA ALA A 49 -0.66 6.37 5.68
C ALA A 49 0.02 7.26 4.62
N GLY A 50 0.60 6.64 3.60
CA GLY A 50 1.23 7.29 2.47
C GLY A 50 1.01 6.51 1.18
N PHE A 51 1.82 6.78 0.16
CA PHE A 51 1.75 6.11 -1.13
C PHE A 51 3.13 5.99 -1.75
N ARG A 52 3.24 5.08 -2.71
CA ARG A 52 4.41 4.92 -3.57
C ARG A 52 3.95 4.99 -5.02
N CYS A 53 4.57 5.87 -5.79
CA CYS A 53 4.25 6.02 -7.20
C CYS A 53 4.67 4.78 -7.99
N VAL A 54 3.86 4.43 -8.98
CA VAL A 54 4.14 3.40 -9.98
C VAL A 54 3.74 3.97 -11.34
N THR A 55 4.46 3.56 -12.39
CA THR A 55 4.15 3.91 -13.78
C THR A 55 4.12 2.64 -14.61
N SER A 56 3.29 2.61 -15.65
CA SER A 56 3.45 1.60 -16.70
C SER A 56 4.77 1.85 -17.42
N MET A 57 5.45 0.76 -17.77
CA MET A 57 6.46 0.83 -18.82
C MET A 57 5.71 0.62 -20.13
N ASP A 58 5.60 1.68 -20.94
CA ASP A 58 5.18 1.47 -22.32
C ASP A 58 6.30 0.70 -23.03
N PRO A 59 5.98 -0.37 -23.78
CA PRO A 59 7.00 -1.07 -24.55
C PRO A 59 7.66 -0.08 -25.50
N LYS A 60 8.99 -0.01 -25.44
CA LYS A 60 9.78 0.80 -26.35
C LYS A 60 9.45 0.32 -27.77
N PRO A 61 9.05 1.19 -28.72
CA PRO A 61 8.84 0.76 -30.09
C PRO A 61 10.14 0.13 -30.59
N ASP A 62 10.04 -1.09 -31.12
CA ASP A 62 11.15 -1.73 -31.81
C ASP A 62 11.60 -0.80 -32.94
N LYS A 63 12.91 -0.54 -32.98
CA LYS A 63 13.53 0.33 -33.98
C LYS A 63 13.43 -0.27 -35.37
#